data_AF-K1A9Y0-F1
#
_entry.id   AF-K1A9Y0-F1
#
_cell.length_a   1.000
_cell.length_b   1.000
_cell.length_c   1.000
_cell.angle_alpha   90.00
_cell.angle_beta   90.00
_cell.angle_gamma   90.00
#
_symmetry.space_group_name_H-M   'P 1'
#
loop_
_entity.id
_entity.type
_entity.pdbx_description
1 polymer ?
#
loop_
_entity_poly.entity_id
_entity_poly.type
_entity_poly.pdbx_seq_one_letter_code
_entity_poly.pdbx_strand_id
1 'polypeptide(L)'
;MYLIHKGSKYSVYLKLNNVIQFVYFAMMQSRGALLSLLLMIGLYSFFATRGSIVKRFLTFIVAGLLITATNIGLSYVTSIYISSETATVLDLNKGQSYAETDSSVTKKNGELHLIETTPSGRTYIWKNAIKMGSAKPIFGYGVRNVPDYYTEYFSKFEIQNSLIGGNFHNIFVTIFVSSGVLGLVSFLLVLAYVIKRFLTYLIVSKKHTDKLIMILFFGILFGQLFESQIMYSTNFINIIFWLAIGYGLVVCKRDEGVRYQEVTDVKEIQEMELGIMEYIHEVCQKIGVKYFLAYGSLIGAVRHQGFIPWDDDMDICMLREDYEKLQDYLIANRDERYEV
;
A
#
# COMPACT_ATOMS: atom_id res chain seq x y z
N MET A 1 -7.55 2.80 -11.55
CA MET A 1 -7.12 3.19 -12.92
C MET A 1 -8.27 3.59 -13.84
N TYR A 2 -9.43 2.93 -13.79
CA TYR A 2 -10.61 3.27 -14.61
C TYR A 2 -10.96 4.77 -14.62
N LEU A 3 -11.03 5.42 -13.46
CA LEU A 3 -11.32 6.86 -13.32
C LEU A 3 -10.25 7.80 -13.91
N ILE A 4 -9.00 7.34 -14.02
CA ILE A 4 -7.89 8.14 -14.55
C ILE A 4 -7.88 8.07 -16.09
N HIS A 5 -8.24 6.93 -16.67
CA HIS A 5 -8.02 6.63 -18.09
C HIS A 5 -9.28 6.68 -18.96
N LYS A 6 -10.49 6.49 -18.41
CA LYS A 6 -11.76 6.65 -19.17
C LYS A 6 -12.53 7.87 -18.69
N GLY A 7 -12.82 8.80 -19.62
CA GLY A 7 -13.97 9.72 -19.74
C GLY A 7 -14.60 10.42 -18.52
N SER A 8 -14.09 10.20 -17.31
CA SER A 8 -14.60 10.77 -16.08
C SER A 8 -14.35 12.27 -16.10
N LYS A 9 -15.34 13.05 -15.64
CA LYS A 9 -15.19 14.50 -15.42
C LYS A 9 -14.01 14.86 -14.50
N TYR A 10 -13.49 13.89 -13.75
CA TYR A 10 -12.34 14.05 -12.85
C TYR A 10 -11.01 13.54 -13.43
N SER A 11 -10.96 12.99 -14.65
CA SER A 11 -9.73 12.41 -15.21
C SER A 11 -8.58 13.42 -15.27
N VAL A 12 -8.86 14.67 -15.68
CA VAL A 12 -7.86 15.74 -15.72
C VAL A 12 -7.34 16.06 -14.32
N TYR A 13 -8.24 16.23 -13.35
CA TYR A 13 -7.87 16.49 -11.96
C TYR A 13 -7.00 15.37 -11.37
N LEU A 14 -7.36 14.11 -11.61
CA LEU A 14 -6.59 12.97 -11.10
C LEU A 14 -5.19 12.88 -11.74
N LYS A 15 -5.05 13.18 -13.03
CA LYS A 15 -3.74 13.24 -13.70
C LYS A 15 -2.88 14.35 -13.10
N LEU A 16 -3.46 15.54 -12.92
CA LEU A 16 -2.76 16.67 -12.31
C LEU A 16 -2.33 16.36 -10.87
N ASN A 17 -3.21 15.76 -10.07
CA ASN A 17 -2.88 15.36 -8.70
C ASN A 17 -1.70 14.38 -8.66
N ASN A 18 -1.64 13.38 -9.56
CA ASN A 18 -0.48 12.48 -9.64
C ASN A 18 0.83 13.22 -9.96
N VAL A 19 0.79 14.19 -10.87
CA VAL A 19 1.96 15.02 -11.20
C VAL A 19 2.39 15.85 -9.99
N ILE A 20 1.46 16.52 -9.32
CA ILE A 20 1.75 17.33 -8.13
C ILE A 20 2.35 16.47 -7.02
N GLN A 21 1.76 15.31 -6.72
CA GLN A 21 2.25 14.39 -5.69
C GLN A 21 3.65 13.87 -6.04
N PHE A 22 3.90 13.57 -7.31
CA PHE A 22 5.22 13.13 -7.77
C PHE A 22 6.28 14.22 -7.67
N VAL A 23 5.97 15.45 -8.09
CA VAL A 23 6.86 16.62 -7.94
C VAL A 23 7.14 16.87 -6.46
N TYR A 24 6.10 16.89 -5.63
CA TYR A 24 6.24 17.07 -4.19
C TYR A 24 7.14 15.99 -3.56
N PHE A 25 6.91 14.72 -3.90
CA PHE A 25 7.74 13.61 -3.46
C PHE A 25 9.21 13.80 -3.86
N ALA A 26 9.47 14.15 -5.12
CA ALA A 26 10.84 14.35 -5.61
C ALA A 26 11.52 15.58 -4.99
N MET A 27 10.76 16.62 -4.64
CA MET A 27 11.27 17.80 -3.92
C MET A 27 11.52 17.54 -2.43
N MET A 28 10.84 16.56 -1.82
CA MET A 28 11.00 16.24 -0.39
C MET A 28 12.36 15.59 -0.08
N GLN A 29 13.02 15.00 -1.08
CA GLN A 29 14.34 14.35 -0.95
C GLN A 29 14.42 13.29 0.17
N SER A 30 13.28 12.67 0.54
CA SER A 30 13.22 11.69 1.63
C SER A 30 13.60 10.28 1.16
N ARG A 31 14.73 9.77 1.65
CA ARG A 31 15.20 8.40 1.35
C ARG A 31 14.26 7.32 1.89
N GLY A 32 13.74 7.52 3.10
CA GLY A 32 12.77 6.59 3.71
C GLY A 32 11.49 6.50 2.89
N ALA A 33 10.99 7.64 2.39
CA ALA A 33 9.85 7.67 1.49
C ALA A 33 10.15 7.00 0.15
N LEU A 34 11.34 7.21 -0.43
CA LEU A 34 11.76 6.56 -1.67
C LEU A 34 11.81 5.04 -1.54
N LEU A 35 12.44 4.53 -0.48
CA LEU A 35 12.52 3.08 -0.26
C LEU A 35 11.13 2.47 -0.01
N SER A 36 10.25 3.17 0.73
CA SER A 36 8.85 2.75 0.92
C SER A 36 8.09 2.70 -0.42
N LEU A 37 8.24 3.72 -1.26
CA LEU A 37 7.61 3.78 -2.58
C LEU A 37 8.14 2.67 -3.50
N LEU A 38 9.45 2.42 -3.52
CA LEU A 38 10.06 1.33 -4.29
C LEU A 38 9.53 -0.04 -3.83
N LEU A 39 9.39 -0.27 -2.52
CA LEU A 39 8.75 -1.48 -2.01
C LEU A 39 7.31 -1.62 -2.52
N MET A 40 6.51 -0.55 -2.43
CA MET A 40 5.13 -0.57 -2.90
C MET A 40 5.04 -0.87 -4.40
N ILE A 41 5.92 -0.28 -5.22
CA ILE A 41 5.99 -0.55 -6.66
C ILE A 41 6.43 -1.97 -6.95
N GLY A 42 7.36 -2.53 -6.17
CA GLY A 42 7.74 -3.93 -6.25
C GLY A 42 6.54 -4.83 -5.99
N LEU A 43 5.86 -4.66 -4.85
CA LEU A 43 4.68 -5.45 -4.51
C LEU A 43 3.57 -5.28 -5.56
N TYR A 44 3.31 -4.07 -6.03
CA TYR A 44 2.34 -3.80 -7.09
C TYR A 44 2.72 -4.52 -8.40
N SER A 45 3.98 -4.41 -8.81
CA SER A 45 4.47 -5.04 -10.05
C SER A 45 4.34 -6.56 -9.99
N PHE A 46 4.73 -7.20 -8.88
CA PHE A 46 4.68 -8.65 -8.75
C PHE A 46 3.28 -9.22 -8.52
N PHE A 47 2.43 -8.53 -7.74
CA PHE A 47 1.15 -9.09 -7.29
C PHE A 47 -0.09 -8.46 -7.93
N ALA A 48 0.01 -7.25 -8.48
CA ALA A 48 -1.13 -6.55 -9.08
C ALA A 48 -1.04 -6.41 -10.61
N THR A 49 0.15 -6.43 -11.22
CA THR A 49 0.24 -6.34 -12.69
C THR A 49 -0.01 -7.68 -13.39
N ARG A 50 -0.55 -7.61 -14.62
CA ARG A 50 -0.80 -8.78 -15.47
C ARG A 50 0.38 -9.07 -16.39
N GLY A 51 0.54 -10.35 -16.74
CA GLY A 51 1.57 -10.85 -17.65
C GLY A 51 2.57 -11.78 -16.98
N SER A 52 3.54 -12.23 -17.80
CA SER A 52 4.61 -13.14 -17.38
C SER A 52 5.50 -12.54 -16.30
N ILE A 53 6.19 -13.40 -15.54
CA ILE A 53 7.12 -12.97 -14.49
C ILE A 53 8.17 -11.98 -15.02
N VAL A 54 8.64 -12.16 -16.26
CA VAL A 54 9.59 -11.27 -16.94
C VAL A 54 8.99 -9.88 -17.14
N LYS A 55 7.73 -9.79 -17.60
CA LYS A 55 7.04 -8.50 -17.77
C LYS A 55 6.85 -7.78 -16.43
N ARG A 56 6.52 -8.53 -15.37
CA ARG A 56 6.36 -7.97 -14.01
C ARG A 56 7.69 -7.42 -13.50
N PHE A 57 8.77 -8.17 -13.65
CA PHE A 57 10.11 -7.73 -13.27
C PHE A 57 10.55 -6.49 -14.06
N LEU A 58 10.36 -6.50 -15.39
CA LEU A 58 10.67 -5.35 -16.23
C LEU A 58 9.87 -4.11 -15.83
N THR A 59 8.58 -4.28 -15.50
CA THR A 59 7.73 -3.18 -15.02
C THR A 59 8.29 -2.57 -13.74
N PHE A 60 8.70 -3.42 -12.77
CA PHE A 60 9.34 -2.96 -11.54
C PHE A 60 10.64 -2.19 -11.82
N ILE A 61 11.53 -2.75 -12.64
CA ILE A 61 12.82 -2.13 -12.94
C ILE A 61 12.63 -0.79 -13.65
N VAL A 62 11.79 -0.72 -14.68
CA VAL A 62 11.55 0.52 -15.42
C VAL A 62 10.93 1.59 -14.51
N ALA A 63 9.88 1.25 -13.75
CA ALA A 63 9.24 2.20 -12.85
C ALA A 63 10.17 2.65 -11.71
N GLY A 64 10.92 1.72 -11.12
CA GLY A 64 11.87 1.99 -10.05
C GLY A 64 13.03 2.86 -10.50
N LEU A 65 13.61 2.57 -11.68
CA LEU A 65 14.65 3.40 -12.28
C LEU A 65 14.15 4.78 -12.61
N LEU A 66 12.96 4.91 -13.20
CA LEU A 66 12.38 6.20 -13.55
C LEU A 66 12.19 7.08 -12.31
N ILE A 67 11.57 6.54 -11.26
CA ILE A 67 11.33 7.30 -10.02
C ILE A 67 12.64 7.65 -9.33
N THR A 68 13.59 6.72 -9.25
CA THR A 68 14.88 6.96 -8.61
C THR A 68 15.70 7.99 -9.39
N ALA A 69 15.77 7.86 -10.71
CA ALA A 69 16.49 8.79 -11.58
C ALA A 69 15.86 10.18 -11.53
N THR A 70 14.52 10.28 -11.56
CA THR A 70 13.86 11.59 -11.41
C THR A 70 14.10 12.19 -10.03
N ASN A 71 14.03 11.40 -8.95
CA ASN A 71 14.30 11.89 -7.61
C ASN A 71 15.75 12.42 -7.47
N ILE A 72 16.73 11.68 -8.00
CA ILE A 72 18.13 12.12 -8.03
C ILE A 72 18.31 13.37 -8.90
N GLY A 73 17.73 13.38 -10.10
CA GLY A 73 17.83 14.50 -11.03
C GLY A 73 17.22 15.79 -10.46
N LEU A 74 16.03 15.71 -9.86
CA LEU A 74 15.42 16.87 -9.19
C LEU A 74 16.26 17.32 -8.01
N SER A 75 16.76 16.39 -7.19
CA SER A 75 17.60 16.72 -6.05
C SER A 75 18.87 17.45 -6.47
N TYR A 76 19.50 17.01 -7.56
CA TYR A 76 20.67 17.66 -8.14
C TYR A 76 20.36 19.08 -8.64
N VAL A 77 19.27 19.27 -9.38
CA VAL A 77 18.85 20.61 -9.85
C VAL A 77 18.55 21.54 -8.66
N THR A 78 17.85 21.05 -7.64
CA THR A 78 17.60 21.80 -6.41
C THR A 78 18.90 22.17 -5.70
N SER A 79 19.88 21.26 -5.66
CA SER A 79 21.18 21.55 -5.04
C SER A 79 21.94 22.66 -5.77
N ILE A 80 21.91 22.68 -7.12
CA ILE A 80 22.47 23.77 -7.92
C ILE A 80 21.79 25.08 -7.58
N TYR A 81 20.45 25.09 -7.55
CA TYR A 81 19.67 26.28 -7.25
C TYR A 81 19.99 26.84 -5.85
N ILE A 82 19.97 26.01 -4.81
CA ILE A 82 20.31 26.44 -3.44
C ILE A 82 21.76 26.94 -3.37
N SER A 83 22.70 26.26 -4.02
CA SER A 83 24.11 26.66 -4.03
C SER A 83 24.38 27.97 -4.78
N SER A 84 23.43 28.41 -5.60
CA SER A 84 23.50 29.70 -6.31
C SER A 84 23.02 30.88 -5.46
N GLU A 85 22.37 30.63 -4.32
CA GLU A 85 21.98 31.67 -3.38
C GLU A 85 23.12 32.02 -2.41
N THR A 86 23.30 33.32 -2.14
CA THR A 86 24.26 33.79 -1.14
C THR A 86 23.72 33.53 0.26
N ALA A 87 24.27 32.51 0.93
CA ALA A 87 24.00 32.27 2.34
C ALA A 87 24.81 33.24 3.21
N THR A 88 24.16 33.89 4.17
CA THR A 88 24.85 34.69 5.19
C THR A 88 25.18 33.78 6.37
N VAL A 89 26.46 33.56 6.65
CA VAL A 89 26.88 32.72 7.78
C VAL A 89 27.12 33.61 8.98
N LEU A 90 26.35 33.37 10.05
CA LEU A 90 26.52 34.02 11.34
C LEU A 90 27.45 33.15 12.21
N ASP A 91 28.68 33.61 12.40
CA ASP A 91 29.61 32.98 13.35
C ASP A 91 29.23 33.42 14.77
N LEU A 92 28.52 32.53 15.46
CA LEU A 92 28.03 32.75 16.81
C LEU A 92 29.15 32.90 17.85
N ASN A 93 30.38 32.46 17.54
CA ASN A 93 31.53 32.62 18.44
C ASN A 93 32.22 33.97 18.28
N LYS A 94 32.14 34.58 17.09
CA LYS A 94 32.81 35.86 16.78
C LYS A 94 31.87 37.06 16.71
N GLY A 95 30.55 36.84 16.75
CA GLY A 95 29.55 37.91 16.70
C GLY A 95 29.57 38.71 15.39
N GLN A 96 30.17 38.17 14.34
CA GLN A 96 30.28 38.80 13.03
C GLN A 96 29.52 37.97 11.98
N SER A 97 28.83 38.68 11.10
CA SER A 97 28.14 38.12 9.94
C SER A 97 29.06 38.22 8.72
N TYR A 98 29.36 37.10 8.09
CA TYR A 98 30.13 37.06 6.85
C TYR A 98 29.19 36.71 5.70
N ALA A 99 29.21 37.51 4.63
CA ALA A 99 28.67 37.08 3.35
C ALA A 99 29.75 36.22 2.66
N GLU A 100 29.64 34.91 2.75
CA GLU A 100 30.57 34.01 2.08
C GLU A 100 30.13 33.79 0.63
N THR A 101 30.79 34.49 -0.29
CA THR A 101 30.65 34.32 -1.74
C THR A 101 31.57 33.24 -2.31
N ASP A 102 32.24 32.45 -1.45
CA ASP A 102 33.28 31.53 -1.90
C ASP A 102 32.70 30.17 -2.32
N SER A 103 32.39 30.07 -3.61
CA SER A 103 31.81 28.92 -4.32
C SER A 103 32.46 27.54 -4.08
N SER A 104 33.67 27.50 -3.49
CA SER A 104 34.44 26.28 -3.28
C SER A 104 34.04 25.49 -2.02
N VAL A 105 33.61 26.16 -0.95
CA VAL A 105 33.13 25.51 0.29
C VAL A 105 31.67 25.08 0.14
N THR A 106 30.84 25.91 -0.54
CA THR A 106 29.44 25.62 -0.84
C THR A 106 29.28 24.41 -1.77
N LYS A 107 30.15 24.25 -2.78
CA LYS A 107 30.21 23.04 -3.61
C LYS A 107 30.55 21.78 -2.81
N LYS A 108 31.48 21.88 -1.87
CA LYS A 108 31.94 20.76 -1.04
C LYS A 108 30.84 20.29 -0.07
N ASN A 109 30.09 21.22 0.52
CA ASN A 109 28.95 20.91 1.39
C ASN A 109 27.73 20.39 0.61
N GLY A 110 27.51 20.87 -0.63
CA GLY A 110 26.50 20.34 -1.54
C GLY A 110 26.79 18.90 -2.01
N GLU A 111 28.04 18.58 -2.34
CA GLU A 111 28.50 17.21 -2.61
C GLU A 111 28.41 16.31 -1.36
N LEU A 112 28.72 16.85 -0.17
CA LEU A 112 28.69 16.10 1.10
C LEU A 112 27.27 15.60 1.44
N HIS A 113 26.21 16.38 1.18
CA HIS A 113 24.83 15.95 1.39
C HIS A 113 24.32 14.99 0.29
N LEU A 114 24.80 15.13 -0.95
CA LEU A 114 24.50 14.19 -2.04
C LEU A 114 25.14 12.81 -1.80
N ILE A 115 26.24 12.75 -1.03
CA ILE A 115 27.07 11.54 -0.78
C ILE A 115 27.10 11.17 0.71
N GLU A 116 26.19 11.66 1.56
CA GLU A 116 26.11 11.19 2.95
C GLU A 116 25.61 9.74 2.97
N THR A 117 26.51 8.78 3.14
CA THR A 117 26.25 7.33 3.15
C THR A 117 25.70 6.82 4.49
N THR A 118 25.61 7.69 5.50
CA THR A 118 25.18 7.36 6.86
C THR A 118 23.69 7.66 7.05
N PRO A 119 22.89 6.82 7.76
CA PRO A 119 21.48 7.10 8.00
C PRO A 119 21.28 8.33 8.90
N SER A 120 21.16 9.55 8.34
CA SER A 120 20.70 10.81 8.99
C SER A 120 21.10 11.06 10.47
N GLY A 121 22.24 10.55 10.95
CA GLY A 121 22.62 10.53 12.37
C GLY A 121 21.82 9.58 13.29
N ARG A 122 20.82 8.85 12.77
CA ARG A 122 19.89 7.99 13.53
C ARG A 122 20.52 6.73 14.12
N THR A 123 21.65 6.28 13.59
CA THR A 123 22.37 5.10 14.10
C THR A 123 22.79 5.27 15.55
N TYR A 124 23.22 6.47 15.92
CA TYR A 124 23.59 6.79 17.29
C TYR A 124 22.37 6.85 18.21
N ILE A 125 21.27 7.47 17.73
CA ILE A 125 19.99 7.50 18.44
C ILE A 125 19.53 6.07 18.75
N TRP A 126 19.50 5.18 17.76
CA TRP A 126 19.06 3.80 17.95
C TRP A 126 19.98 3.04 18.90
N LYS A 127 21.30 3.21 18.79
CA LYS A 127 22.27 2.56 19.67
C LYS A 127 22.04 2.96 21.13
N ASN A 128 21.85 4.24 21.42
CA ASN A 128 21.62 4.70 22.79
C ASN A 128 20.20 4.39 23.28
N ALA A 129 19.20 4.44 22.41
CA ALA A 129 17.84 4.00 22.74
C ALA A 129 17.80 2.52 23.11
N ILE A 130 18.50 1.65 22.38
CA ILE A 130 18.61 0.23 22.74
C ILE A 130 19.30 0.05 24.10
N LYS A 131 20.37 0.81 24.38
CA LYS A 131 21.01 0.79 25.71
C LYS A 131 20.05 1.22 26.81
N MET A 132 19.29 2.29 26.57
CA MET A 132 18.25 2.77 27.48
C MET A 132 17.21 1.68 27.74
N GLY A 133 16.58 1.12 26.70
CA GLY A 133 15.60 0.04 26.84
C GLY A 133 16.17 -1.20 27.54
N SER A 134 17.45 -1.49 27.35
CA SER A 134 18.13 -2.62 28.01
C SER A 134 18.27 -2.45 29.52
N ALA A 135 18.20 -1.22 30.05
CA ALA A 135 18.21 -0.98 31.49
C ALA A 135 16.85 -1.31 32.16
N LYS A 136 15.74 -1.29 31.40
CA LYS A 136 14.40 -1.73 31.86
C LYS A 136 13.75 -2.65 30.83
N PRO A 137 14.29 -3.86 30.62
CA PRO A 137 13.98 -4.65 29.43
C PRO A 137 12.56 -5.22 29.39
N ILE A 138 11.93 -5.50 30.53
CA ILE A 138 10.64 -6.20 30.55
C ILE A 138 9.48 -5.25 30.23
N PHE A 139 9.38 -4.14 30.96
CA PHE A 139 8.26 -3.19 30.87
C PHE A 139 8.63 -1.85 30.22
N GLY A 140 9.92 -1.60 29.97
CA GLY A 140 10.38 -0.30 29.50
C GLY A 140 10.19 0.80 30.55
N TYR A 141 10.23 2.04 30.08
CA TYR A 141 10.10 3.23 30.92
C TYR A 141 8.66 3.76 31.00
N GLY A 142 7.76 3.30 30.14
CA GLY A 142 6.44 3.92 29.91
C GLY A 142 6.58 5.14 29.01
N VAL A 143 5.79 5.21 27.93
CA VAL A 143 5.93 6.24 26.87
C VAL A 143 5.99 7.68 27.40
N ARG A 144 5.19 8.01 28.42
CA ARG A 144 5.15 9.36 28.99
C ARG A 144 6.34 9.70 29.88
N ASN A 145 7.06 8.70 30.39
CA ASN A 145 8.20 8.91 31.27
C ASN A 145 9.53 8.80 30.52
N VAL A 146 9.54 8.27 29.28
CA VAL A 146 10.76 8.16 28.46
C VAL A 146 11.57 9.47 28.41
N PRO A 147 10.96 10.65 28.22
CA PRO A 147 11.72 11.91 28.18
C PRO A 147 12.49 12.24 29.45
N ASP A 148 12.02 11.80 30.63
CA ASP A 148 12.63 12.12 31.92
C ASP A 148 14.03 11.50 32.08
N TYR A 149 14.32 10.45 31.32
CA TYR A 149 15.57 9.70 31.39
C TYR A 149 16.52 10.02 30.23
N TYR A 150 16.16 10.94 29.33
CA TYR A 150 16.98 11.23 28.18
C TYR A 150 18.38 11.72 28.52
N THR A 151 18.52 12.51 29.59
CA THR A 151 19.82 13.07 30.01
C THR A 151 20.84 12.00 30.44
N GLU A 152 20.39 10.78 30.74
CA GLU A 152 21.27 9.66 31.10
C GLU A 152 21.89 8.98 29.87
N TYR A 153 21.25 9.08 28.71
CA TYR A 153 21.62 8.30 27.51
C TYR A 153 21.92 9.14 26.27
N PHE A 154 21.51 10.41 26.24
CA PHE A 154 21.60 11.28 25.07
C PHE A 154 22.21 12.62 25.43
N SER A 155 22.91 13.23 24.48
CA SER A 155 23.42 14.57 24.63
C SER A 155 22.29 15.61 24.58
N LYS A 156 22.52 16.77 25.21
CA LYS A 156 21.55 17.88 25.18
C LYS A 156 21.13 18.27 23.76
N PHE A 157 22.07 18.22 22.81
CA PHE A 157 21.82 18.53 21.40
C PHE A 157 20.82 17.56 20.76
N GLU A 158 20.97 16.26 21.00
CA GLU A 158 20.09 15.24 20.41
C GLU A 158 18.69 15.29 20.99
N ILE A 159 18.60 15.55 22.29
CA ILE A 159 17.32 15.73 22.99
C ILE A 159 16.55 16.89 22.37
N GLN A 160 17.22 18.02 22.16
CA GLN A 160 16.60 19.23 21.63
C GLN A 160 16.31 19.16 20.13
N ASN A 161 17.08 18.40 19.34
CA ASN A 161 16.93 18.43 17.88
C ASN A 161 16.22 17.20 17.30
N SER A 162 16.20 16.08 18.00
CA SER A 162 15.78 14.80 17.39
C SER A 162 14.83 13.97 18.24
N LEU A 163 14.81 14.16 19.57
CA LEU A 163 13.99 13.33 20.47
C LEU A 163 12.77 14.05 21.06
N ILE A 164 12.49 15.28 20.61
CA ILE A 164 11.30 16.02 21.03
C ILE A 164 10.06 15.17 20.74
N GLY A 165 9.30 14.88 21.81
CA GLY A 165 8.05 14.12 21.72
C GLY A 165 8.15 12.61 21.95
N GLY A 166 9.28 12.06 22.41
CA GLY A 166 9.34 10.67 22.87
C GLY A 166 9.73 9.62 21.82
N ASN A 167 10.09 10.04 20.60
CA ASN A 167 10.26 9.20 19.41
C ASN A 167 11.74 8.97 19.08
N PHE A 168 12.14 7.73 18.78
CA PHE A 168 13.52 7.36 18.40
C PHE A 168 13.74 7.14 16.88
N HIS A 169 12.86 7.67 16.04
CA HIS A 169 12.84 7.53 14.57
C HIS A 169 12.85 6.08 14.08
N ASN A 170 12.27 5.19 14.87
CA ASN A 170 12.02 3.79 14.55
C ASN A 170 10.97 3.25 15.52
N ILE A 171 9.87 2.72 14.99
CA ILE A 171 8.75 2.28 15.81
C ILE A 171 9.11 1.11 16.74
N PHE A 172 9.93 0.17 16.28
CA PHE A 172 10.28 -1.03 17.04
C PHE A 172 11.18 -0.67 18.23
N VAL A 173 12.15 0.21 18.01
CA VAL A 173 13.00 0.76 19.08
C VAL A 173 12.15 1.55 20.07
N THR A 174 11.21 2.36 19.57
CA THR A 174 10.32 3.18 20.42
C THR A 174 9.42 2.32 21.30
N ILE A 175 8.84 1.25 20.76
CA ILE A 175 8.05 0.29 21.54
C ILE A 175 8.93 -0.43 22.57
N PHE A 176 10.13 -0.86 22.18
CA PHE A 176 11.05 -1.53 23.11
C PHE A 176 11.43 -0.64 24.31
N VAL A 177 11.78 0.62 24.08
CA VAL A 177 12.14 1.54 25.18
C VAL A 177 10.91 1.89 26.02
N SER A 178 9.75 2.10 25.38
CA SER A 178 8.54 2.57 26.06
C SER A 178 7.79 1.47 26.78
N SER A 179 7.79 0.24 26.27
CA SER A 179 6.95 -0.87 26.76
C SER A 179 7.72 -2.18 26.94
N GLY A 180 9.04 -2.16 26.77
CA GLY A 180 9.90 -3.32 26.94
C GLY A 180 9.68 -4.41 25.90
N VAL A 181 10.30 -5.56 26.15
CA VAL A 181 10.16 -6.77 25.33
C VAL A 181 8.70 -7.24 25.32
N LEU A 182 7.96 -7.08 26.41
CA LEU A 182 6.56 -7.52 26.46
C LEU A 182 5.71 -6.74 25.45
N GLY A 183 5.87 -5.41 25.39
CA GLY A 183 5.17 -4.59 24.38
C GLY A 183 5.65 -4.90 22.96
N LEU A 184 6.95 -5.04 22.76
CA LEU A 184 7.53 -5.33 21.45
C LEU A 184 7.07 -6.69 20.90
N VAL A 185 7.13 -7.74 21.70
CA VAL A 185 6.67 -9.08 21.31
C VAL A 185 5.17 -9.08 21.02
N SER A 186 4.36 -8.44 21.85
CA SER A 186 2.91 -8.32 21.62
C SER A 186 2.63 -7.66 20.27
N PHE A 187 3.32 -6.57 19.96
CA PHE A 187 3.20 -5.88 18.67
C PHE A 187 3.66 -6.75 17.50
N LEU A 188 4.81 -7.44 17.64
CA LEU A 188 5.35 -8.33 16.61
C LEU A 188 4.44 -9.54 16.33
N LEU A 189 3.74 -10.07 17.33
CA LEU A 189 2.78 -11.17 17.13
C LEU A 189 1.57 -10.73 16.29
N VAL A 190 0.98 -9.58 16.60
CA VAL A 190 -0.09 -8.98 15.79
C VAL A 190 0.40 -8.73 14.37
N LEU A 191 1.61 -8.16 14.25
CA LEU A 191 2.19 -7.86 12.96
C LEU A 191 2.46 -9.12 12.12
N ALA A 192 3.02 -10.17 12.73
CA ALA A 192 3.28 -11.45 12.06
C ALA A 192 1.98 -12.09 11.56
N TYR A 193 0.91 -12.05 12.36
CA TYR A 193 -0.41 -12.54 11.95
C TYR A 193 -0.94 -11.77 10.73
N VAL A 194 -0.92 -10.44 10.77
CA VAL A 194 -1.40 -9.59 9.67
C VAL A 194 -0.55 -9.78 8.42
N ILE A 195 0.78 -9.73 8.54
CA ILE A 195 1.71 -9.93 7.42
C ILE A 195 1.46 -11.27 6.75
N LYS A 196 1.29 -12.35 7.52
CA LYS A 196 1.00 -13.67 6.98
C LYS A 196 -0.28 -13.65 6.15
N ARG A 197 -1.39 -13.14 6.70
CA ARG A 197 -2.68 -13.07 5.99
C ARG A 197 -2.58 -12.21 4.73
N PHE A 198 -1.92 -11.06 4.80
CA PHE A 198 -1.82 -10.13 3.67
C PHE A 198 -0.92 -10.66 2.56
N LEU A 199 0.22 -11.28 2.89
CA LEU A 199 1.08 -11.94 1.89
C LEU A 199 0.35 -13.10 1.21
N THR A 200 -0.34 -13.95 1.98
CA THR A 200 -1.16 -15.03 1.40
C THR A 200 -2.22 -14.46 0.44
N TYR A 201 -2.91 -13.39 0.85
CA TYR A 201 -3.92 -12.75 0.01
C TYR A 201 -3.33 -12.14 -1.28
N LEU A 202 -2.15 -11.51 -1.20
CA LEU A 202 -1.45 -10.98 -2.37
C LEU A 202 -1.12 -12.06 -3.41
N ILE A 203 -0.86 -13.29 -2.96
CA ILE A 203 -0.56 -14.44 -3.82
C ILE A 203 -1.84 -15.04 -4.40
N VAL A 204 -2.84 -15.32 -3.56
CA VAL A 204 -4.03 -16.11 -3.94
C VAL A 204 -5.08 -15.28 -4.67
N SER A 205 -5.33 -14.04 -4.25
CA SER A 205 -6.41 -13.22 -4.82
C SER A 205 -6.14 -12.85 -6.28
N LYS A 206 -7.18 -12.78 -7.11
CA LYS A 206 -7.12 -12.17 -8.45
C LYS A 206 -7.70 -10.75 -8.47
N LYS A 207 -8.33 -10.28 -7.38
CA LYS A 207 -8.92 -8.93 -7.26
C LYS A 207 -7.83 -7.87 -7.07
N HIS A 208 -7.44 -7.21 -8.17
CA HIS A 208 -6.33 -6.24 -8.18
C HIS A 208 -6.55 -5.02 -7.26
N THR A 209 -7.78 -4.55 -7.11
CA THR A 209 -8.11 -3.38 -6.27
C THR A 209 -7.85 -3.65 -4.79
N ASP A 210 -8.25 -4.83 -4.33
CA ASP A 210 -8.20 -5.20 -2.91
C ASP A 210 -6.76 -5.43 -2.45
N LYS A 211 -5.90 -5.89 -3.36
CA LYS A 211 -4.45 -6.00 -3.13
C LYS A 211 -3.78 -4.65 -2.83
N LEU A 212 -4.33 -3.54 -3.33
CA LEU A 212 -3.73 -2.21 -3.11
C LEU A 212 -3.71 -1.83 -1.63
N ILE A 213 -4.68 -2.30 -0.85
CA ILE A 213 -4.77 -2.01 0.59
C ILE A 213 -3.67 -2.77 1.34
N MET A 214 -3.38 -4.01 0.94
CA MET A 214 -2.28 -4.78 1.51
C MET A 214 -0.93 -4.16 1.16
N ILE A 215 -0.77 -3.69 -0.09
CA ILE A 215 0.43 -2.99 -0.54
C ILE A 215 0.62 -1.67 0.24
N LEU A 216 -0.46 -0.91 0.46
CA LEU A 216 -0.44 0.31 1.27
C LEU A 216 0.02 0.02 2.70
N PHE A 217 -0.50 -1.05 3.32
CA PHE A 217 -0.06 -1.49 4.65
C PHE A 217 1.46 -1.73 4.69
N PHE A 218 2.02 -2.48 3.73
CA PHE A 218 3.47 -2.73 3.68
C PHE A 218 4.28 -1.44 3.46
N GLY A 219 3.79 -0.52 2.63
CA GLY A 219 4.41 0.78 2.42
C GLY A 219 4.48 1.61 3.71
N ILE A 220 3.34 1.75 4.40
CA ILE A 220 3.28 2.47 5.68
C ILE A 220 4.21 1.81 6.70
N LEU A 221 4.09 0.49 6.88
CA LEU A 221 4.90 -0.29 7.83
C LEU A 221 6.41 -0.11 7.58
N PHE A 222 6.85 -0.20 6.33
CA PHE A 222 8.25 -0.01 5.98
C PHE A 222 8.73 1.41 6.30
N GLY A 223 7.89 2.43 6.08
CA GLY A 223 8.18 3.80 6.50
C GLY A 223 8.46 3.93 7.99
N GLN A 224 7.83 3.10 8.83
CA GLN A 224 8.03 3.10 10.29
C GLN A 224 9.33 2.45 10.77
N LEU A 225 10.15 1.92 9.84
CA LEU A 225 11.56 1.62 10.16
C LEU A 225 12.37 2.90 10.37
N PHE A 226 11.88 4.02 9.84
CA PHE A 226 12.53 5.32 9.83
C PHE A 226 11.67 6.38 10.55
N GLU A 227 10.41 6.08 10.85
CA GLU A 227 9.50 6.95 11.59
C GLU A 227 8.96 6.18 12.81
N SER A 228 8.31 6.85 13.77
CA SER A 228 7.56 6.14 14.82
C SER A 228 6.18 6.75 15.08
N GLN A 229 5.39 6.79 14.01
CA GLN A 229 4.12 7.50 14.01
C GLN A 229 2.91 6.59 14.24
N ILE A 230 3.04 5.28 14.07
CA ILE A 230 1.92 4.31 14.14
C ILE A 230 1.57 3.81 15.55
N MET A 231 2.34 4.19 16.58
CA MET A 231 2.03 3.90 17.99
C MET A 231 2.26 5.14 18.83
N TYR A 232 1.56 5.22 19.96
CA TYR A 232 1.71 6.27 20.98
C TYR A 232 1.51 7.71 20.47
N SER A 233 0.90 7.89 19.30
CA SER A 233 0.61 9.19 18.69
C SER A 233 -0.80 9.17 18.09
N THR A 234 -1.54 10.26 18.14
CA THR A 234 -2.88 10.37 17.52
C THR A 234 -2.81 11.16 16.21
N ASN A 235 -1.89 10.76 15.32
CA ASN A 235 -1.76 11.38 14.00
C ASN A 235 -2.57 10.63 12.93
N PHE A 236 -2.75 11.28 11.78
CA PHE A 236 -3.50 10.72 10.67
C PHE A 236 -2.93 9.40 10.15
N ILE A 237 -1.60 9.26 10.08
CA ILE A 237 -0.92 8.04 9.61
C ILE A 237 -1.23 6.86 10.53
N ASN A 238 -1.28 7.07 11.84
CA ASN A 238 -1.67 6.05 12.82
C ASN A 238 -3.10 5.54 12.55
N ILE A 239 -4.05 6.47 12.37
CA ILE A 239 -5.45 6.13 12.10
C ILE A 239 -5.56 5.32 10.80
N ILE A 240 -4.90 5.78 9.73
CA ILE A 240 -4.88 5.07 8.44
C ILE A 240 -4.24 3.70 8.55
N PHE A 241 -3.16 3.56 9.33
CA PHE A 241 -2.49 2.27 9.53
C PHE A 241 -3.42 1.23 10.16
N TRP A 242 -4.09 1.57 11.26
CA TRP A 242 -5.02 0.64 11.92
C TRP A 242 -6.27 0.36 11.09
N LEU A 243 -6.79 1.35 10.36
CA LEU A 243 -7.89 1.15 9.42
C LEU A 243 -7.49 0.21 8.28
N ALA A 244 -6.28 0.36 7.73
CA ALA A 244 -5.78 -0.51 6.67
C ALA A 244 -5.66 -1.97 7.15
N ILE A 245 -5.21 -2.19 8.39
CA ILE A 245 -5.19 -3.52 9.01
C ILE A 245 -6.62 -4.07 9.13
N GLY A 246 -7.52 -3.32 9.77
CA GLY A 246 -8.88 -3.79 10.03
C GLY A 246 -9.64 -4.11 8.74
N TYR A 247 -9.67 -3.17 7.79
CA TYR A 247 -10.32 -3.37 6.50
C TYR A 247 -9.65 -4.49 5.70
N GLY A 248 -8.31 -4.55 5.68
CA GLY A 248 -7.59 -5.60 4.97
C GLY A 248 -7.89 -6.99 5.53
N LEU A 249 -8.01 -7.14 6.85
CA LEU A 249 -8.39 -8.42 7.46
C LEU A 249 -9.84 -8.83 7.10
N VAL A 250 -10.77 -7.87 7.03
CA VAL A 250 -12.14 -8.11 6.55
C VAL A 250 -12.13 -8.62 5.10
N VAL A 251 -11.35 -7.98 4.23
CA VAL A 251 -11.17 -8.43 2.83
C VAL A 251 -10.59 -9.86 2.78
N CYS A 252 -9.55 -10.14 3.57
CA CYS A 252 -8.96 -11.47 3.62
C CYS A 252 -9.93 -12.54 4.12
N LYS A 253 -10.85 -12.19 5.03
CA LYS A 253 -11.88 -13.10 5.56
C LYS A 253 -13.03 -13.30 4.58
N ARG A 254 -13.47 -12.24 3.90
CA ARG A 254 -14.56 -12.28 2.90
C ARG A 254 -14.22 -13.25 1.77
N ASP A 255 -12.98 -13.20 1.27
CA ASP A 255 -12.55 -14.08 0.18
C ASP A 255 -11.87 -15.37 0.72
N GLU A 256 -12.03 -15.70 2.00
CA GLU A 256 -11.46 -16.92 2.60
C GLU A 256 -12.17 -18.15 2.03
N GLY A 257 -11.41 -19.08 1.46
CA GLY A 257 -11.95 -20.28 0.81
C GLY A 257 -12.35 -20.08 -0.66
N VAL A 258 -12.37 -18.85 -1.17
CA VAL A 258 -12.61 -18.58 -2.60
C VAL A 258 -11.42 -19.09 -3.41
N ARG A 259 -11.66 -20.04 -4.32
CA ARG A 259 -10.67 -20.53 -5.27
C ARG A 259 -10.85 -19.84 -6.60
N TYR A 260 -9.81 -19.13 -7.03
CA TYR A 260 -9.78 -18.55 -8.36
C TYR A 260 -9.28 -19.59 -9.36
N GLN A 261 -10.12 -19.97 -10.31
CA GLN A 261 -9.72 -20.71 -11.49
C GLN A 261 -9.51 -19.71 -12.63
N GLU A 262 -8.39 -19.84 -13.34
CA GLU A 262 -8.15 -19.05 -14.54
C GLU A 262 -8.81 -19.76 -15.70
N VAL A 263 -9.79 -19.10 -16.30
CA VAL A 263 -10.48 -19.62 -17.50
C VAL A 263 -9.70 -19.16 -18.71
N THR A 264 -9.26 -20.11 -19.53
CA THR A 264 -8.34 -19.84 -20.66
C THR A 264 -8.97 -20.06 -22.02
N ASP A 265 -10.10 -20.75 -22.07
CA ASP A 265 -10.85 -21.06 -23.29
C ASP A 265 -12.31 -20.62 -23.14
N VAL A 266 -12.90 -20.13 -24.23
CA VAL A 266 -14.32 -19.78 -24.31
C VAL A 266 -15.19 -21.00 -24.04
N LYS A 267 -14.75 -22.20 -24.42
CA LYS A 267 -15.50 -23.44 -24.13
C LYS A 267 -15.68 -23.69 -22.65
N GLU A 268 -14.65 -23.43 -21.83
CA GLU A 268 -14.76 -23.56 -20.37
C GLU A 268 -15.81 -22.58 -19.81
N ILE A 269 -15.87 -21.35 -20.36
CA ILE A 269 -16.91 -20.38 -20.00
C ILE A 269 -18.30 -20.91 -20.36
N GLN A 270 -18.46 -21.39 -21.59
CA GLN A 270 -19.74 -21.92 -22.09
C GLN A 270 -20.23 -23.11 -21.27
N GLU A 271 -19.34 -24.01 -20.85
CA GLU A 271 -19.67 -25.14 -19.97
C GLU A 271 -20.13 -24.67 -18.58
N MET A 272 -19.47 -23.64 -18.02
CA MET A 272 -19.87 -23.05 -16.74
C MET A 272 -21.22 -22.33 -16.81
N GLU A 273 -21.44 -21.50 -17.84
CA GLU A 273 -22.69 -20.80 -18.11
C GLU A 273 -23.85 -21.79 -18.33
N LEU A 274 -23.60 -22.88 -19.08
CA LEU A 274 -24.60 -23.93 -19.27
C LEU A 274 -24.98 -24.60 -17.94
N GLY A 275 -24.00 -24.89 -17.08
CA GLY A 275 -24.27 -25.44 -15.75
C GLY A 275 -25.08 -24.48 -14.85
N ILE A 276 -24.82 -23.17 -14.93
CA ILE A 276 -25.65 -22.15 -14.26
C ILE A 276 -27.08 -22.15 -14.83
N MET A 277 -27.23 -22.23 -16.14
CA MET A 277 -28.53 -22.28 -16.79
C MET A 277 -29.31 -23.55 -16.44
N GLU A 278 -28.66 -24.71 -16.35
CA GLU A 278 -29.28 -25.95 -15.88
C GLU A 278 -29.85 -25.79 -14.47
N TYR A 279 -29.07 -25.20 -13.56
CA TYR A 279 -29.55 -24.89 -12.20
C TYR A 279 -30.74 -23.92 -12.20
N ILE A 280 -30.65 -22.82 -12.96
CA ILE A 280 -31.77 -21.87 -13.10
C ILE A 280 -33.01 -22.57 -13.67
N HIS A 281 -32.83 -23.43 -14.67
CA HIS A 281 -33.92 -24.19 -15.29
C HIS A 281 -34.61 -25.11 -14.27
N GLU A 282 -33.84 -25.88 -13.49
CA GLU A 282 -34.37 -26.76 -12.45
C GLU A 282 -35.16 -25.98 -11.40
N VAL A 283 -34.62 -24.84 -10.94
CA VAL A 283 -35.32 -23.96 -9.99
C VAL A 283 -36.60 -23.43 -10.61
N CYS A 284 -36.56 -22.95 -11.86
CA CYS A 284 -37.74 -22.43 -12.55
C CYS A 284 -38.84 -23.48 -12.69
N GLN A 285 -38.49 -24.72 -13.06
CA GLN A 285 -39.42 -25.85 -13.11
C GLN A 285 -40.03 -26.13 -11.73
N LYS A 286 -39.23 -26.10 -10.67
CA LYS A 286 -39.67 -26.36 -9.30
C LYS A 286 -40.69 -25.34 -8.79
N ILE A 287 -40.50 -24.06 -9.11
CA ILE A 287 -41.38 -22.98 -8.64
C ILE A 287 -42.44 -22.56 -9.66
N GLY A 288 -42.46 -23.20 -10.84
CA GLY A 288 -43.47 -23.00 -11.87
C GLY A 288 -43.40 -21.64 -12.58
N VAL A 289 -42.21 -21.04 -12.68
CA VAL A 289 -41.98 -19.77 -13.40
C VAL A 289 -41.38 -20.03 -14.78
N LYS A 290 -41.59 -19.11 -15.72
CA LYS A 290 -41.11 -19.25 -17.10
C LYS A 290 -39.97 -18.28 -17.38
N TYR A 291 -39.03 -18.77 -18.19
CA TYR A 291 -38.01 -17.95 -18.83
C TYR A 291 -37.96 -18.29 -20.32
N PHE A 292 -37.37 -17.39 -21.10
CA PHE A 292 -37.11 -17.57 -22.52
C PHE A 292 -35.65 -17.24 -22.79
N LEU A 293 -34.98 -18.02 -23.63
CA LEU A 293 -33.67 -17.61 -24.14
C LEU A 293 -33.82 -16.31 -24.93
N ALA A 294 -32.86 -15.40 -24.78
CA ALA A 294 -32.87 -14.10 -25.43
C ALA A 294 -31.60 -13.89 -26.26
N TYR A 295 -31.63 -12.88 -27.14
CA TYR A 295 -30.47 -12.35 -27.86
C TYR A 295 -29.54 -13.43 -28.48
N GLY A 296 -28.25 -13.37 -28.15
CA GLY A 296 -27.21 -14.28 -28.67
C GLY A 296 -27.50 -15.73 -28.33
N SER A 297 -27.97 -15.99 -27.10
CA SER A 297 -28.29 -17.34 -26.63
C SER A 297 -29.44 -17.99 -27.39
N LEU A 298 -30.50 -17.24 -27.73
CA LEU A 298 -31.61 -17.75 -28.55
C LEU A 298 -31.14 -18.08 -29.97
N ILE A 299 -30.36 -17.18 -30.58
CA ILE A 299 -29.82 -17.40 -31.94
C ILE A 299 -28.88 -18.61 -31.94
N GLY A 300 -28.04 -18.75 -30.92
CA GLY A 300 -27.16 -19.91 -30.72
C GLY A 300 -27.97 -21.19 -30.69
N ALA A 301 -28.97 -21.27 -29.80
CA ALA A 301 -29.79 -22.47 -29.64
C ALA A 301 -30.45 -22.91 -30.96
N VAL A 302 -30.99 -21.98 -31.74
CA VAL A 302 -31.66 -22.30 -33.02
C VAL A 302 -30.66 -22.62 -34.14
N ARG A 303 -29.60 -21.82 -34.30
CA ARG A 303 -28.69 -21.89 -35.45
C ARG A 303 -27.58 -22.93 -35.27
N HIS A 304 -26.97 -22.96 -34.10
CA HIS A 304 -25.79 -23.78 -33.79
C HIS A 304 -26.11 -24.99 -32.91
N GLN A 305 -27.36 -25.13 -32.48
CA GLN A 305 -27.79 -26.20 -31.55
C GLN A 305 -27.00 -26.16 -30.23
N GLY A 306 -26.66 -24.95 -29.77
CA GLY A 306 -25.80 -24.70 -28.61
C GLY A 306 -25.34 -23.24 -28.60
N PHE A 307 -24.23 -22.94 -27.92
CA PHE A 307 -23.65 -21.58 -27.96
C PHE A 307 -23.21 -21.16 -29.36
N ILE A 308 -23.21 -19.86 -29.61
CA ILE A 308 -22.44 -19.30 -30.71
C ILE A 308 -20.94 -19.47 -30.37
N PRO A 309 -20.07 -19.97 -31.28
CA PRO A 309 -18.72 -20.42 -30.91
C PRO A 309 -17.79 -19.40 -30.25
N TRP A 310 -18.08 -18.10 -30.39
CA TRP A 310 -17.27 -17.00 -29.87
C TRP A 310 -17.99 -16.18 -28.79
N ASP A 311 -19.18 -16.61 -28.39
CA ASP A 311 -20.02 -15.96 -27.38
C ASP A 311 -19.64 -16.48 -26.01
N ASP A 312 -19.54 -15.59 -25.02
CA ASP A 312 -19.02 -15.87 -23.68
C ASP A 312 -20.02 -15.61 -22.55
N ASP A 313 -21.28 -15.30 -22.88
CA ASP A 313 -22.35 -15.08 -21.91
C ASP A 313 -23.68 -15.76 -22.31
N MET A 314 -24.61 -15.78 -21.35
CA MET A 314 -25.97 -16.26 -21.55
C MET A 314 -27.02 -15.24 -21.15
N ASP A 315 -27.98 -15.06 -22.05
CA ASP A 315 -29.12 -14.17 -21.89
C ASP A 315 -30.43 -14.96 -21.80
N ILE A 316 -31.17 -14.70 -20.72
CA ILE A 316 -32.58 -15.09 -20.59
C ILE A 316 -33.44 -13.87 -20.31
N CYS A 317 -34.70 -13.93 -20.72
CA CYS A 317 -35.72 -12.97 -20.33
C CYS A 317 -36.89 -13.67 -19.64
N MET A 318 -37.53 -12.94 -18.73
CA MET A 318 -38.64 -13.42 -17.91
C MET A 318 -39.69 -12.32 -17.81
N LEU A 319 -40.94 -12.70 -17.59
CA LEU A 319 -41.95 -11.74 -17.13
C LEU A 319 -41.55 -11.21 -15.75
N ARG A 320 -41.90 -9.96 -15.45
CA ARG A 320 -41.51 -9.30 -14.18
C ARG A 320 -41.89 -10.12 -12.96
N GLU A 321 -43.12 -10.62 -12.93
CA GLU A 321 -43.66 -11.42 -11.83
C GLU A 321 -42.91 -12.76 -11.64
N ASP A 322 -42.46 -13.38 -12.73
CA ASP A 322 -41.71 -14.64 -12.70
C ASP A 322 -40.27 -14.42 -12.25
N TYR A 323 -39.65 -13.32 -12.67
CA TYR A 323 -38.33 -12.91 -12.21
C TYR A 323 -38.32 -12.65 -10.70
N GLU A 324 -39.31 -11.91 -10.18
CA GLU A 324 -39.40 -11.60 -8.75
C GLU A 324 -39.56 -12.87 -7.91
N LYS A 325 -40.41 -13.79 -8.33
CA LYS A 325 -40.56 -15.11 -7.68
C LYS A 325 -39.25 -15.91 -7.68
N LEU A 326 -38.52 -15.91 -8.79
CA LEU A 326 -37.22 -16.59 -8.88
C LEU A 326 -36.21 -15.95 -7.93
N GLN A 327 -36.11 -14.61 -7.93
CA GLN A 327 -35.19 -13.87 -7.06
C GLN A 327 -35.48 -14.15 -5.57
N ASP A 328 -36.75 -14.03 -5.15
CA ASP A 328 -37.17 -14.27 -3.77
C ASP A 328 -36.84 -15.71 -3.34
N TYR A 329 -37.11 -16.68 -4.21
CA TYR A 329 -36.80 -18.08 -3.94
C TYR A 329 -35.29 -18.30 -3.77
N LEU A 330 -34.46 -17.75 -4.66
CA LEU A 330 -33.01 -17.90 -4.64
C LEU A 330 -32.37 -17.22 -3.40
N ILE A 331 -32.87 -16.06 -2.99
CA ILE A 331 -32.44 -15.38 -1.76
C ILE A 331 -32.79 -16.21 -0.52
N ALA A 332 -33.99 -16.79 -0.49
CA ALA A 332 -34.47 -17.62 0.62
C ALA A 332 -33.80 -19.01 0.67
N ASN A 333 -33.34 -19.54 -0.47
CA ASN A 333 -32.77 -20.87 -0.61
C ASN A 333 -31.38 -20.78 -1.25
N ARG A 334 -30.39 -20.35 -0.46
CA ARG A 334 -29.00 -20.21 -0.94
C ARG A 334 -28.41 -21.57 -1.33
N ASP A 335 -27.81 -21.62 -2.51
CA ASP A 335 -27.01 -22.77 -2.98
C ASP A 335 -25.55 -22.58 -2.54
N GLU A 336 -24.85 -23.68 -2.29
CA GLU A 336 -23.42 -23.62 -1.91
C GLU A 336 -22.50 -23.25 -3.08
N ARG A 337 -22.98 -23.43 -4.33
CA ARG A 337 -22.23 -23.18 -5.57
C ARG A 337 -22.45 -21.79 -6.14
N TYR A 338 -23.62 -21.17 -5.91
CA TYR A 338 -24.04 -19.93 -6.56
C TYR A 338 -24.41 -18.84 -5.55
N GLU A 339 -23.94 -17.62 -5.77
CA GLU A 339 -24.29 -16.42 -4.99
C GLU A 339 -25.23 -15.53 -5.82
N VAL A 340 -26.28 -15.00 -5.18
CA VAL A 340 -27.41 -14.29 -5.81
C VAL A 340 -27.44 -12.84 -5.40
#